data_AF-A0A8C6U9N7-F1
#
_entry.id   AF-A0A8C6U9N7-F1
#
_cell.length_a   1.000
_cell.length_b   1.000
_cell.length_c   1.000
_cell.angle_alpha   90.00
_cell.angle_beta   90.00
_cell.angle_gamma   90.00
#
_symmetry.space_group_name_H-M   'P 1'
#
loop_
_entity.id
_entity.type
_entity.pdbx_description
1 polymer ?
#
loop_
_entity_poly.entity_id
_entity_poly.type
_entity_poly.pdbx_seq_one_letter_code
_entity_poly.pdbx_strand_id
1 'polypeptide(L)'
;AYPFNLSIYYYYILFLLHKSLLMLSTAQTVSASCPVVMTPSRVVVQYGDAFTVECNSTTDQKEGMGWESNYKGTGLVEADHVPLNIEKVDRWAIQSQCYVNLNNGTQCSKSLPITVYMNFRLWYRNYGFECAVANVAPVKKVLVTWIKDNNSTVKECLTEESNEKPGNCRSDFTLSAQKTDNGGTLMCEAKFDFGPMGPNLQPIRSPVMDLQVLCKYFDHSNVEMVEVPANGKLTLDCTAQGNPTPQYHWQVPQPTQEKVGSGPILDLKGPFPGTYNCTAANSQGSSVKQFVITDAPSKIIPSISFLRIVYSCIMPFHTVPHQEALPELLQEYYSPCFLY
;
A
#
# COMPACT_ATOMS: atom_id res chain seq x y z
N ALA A 1 -14.94 -87.57 -23.76
CA ALA A 1 -13.93 -86.64 -23.25
C ALA A 1 -13.08 -86.17 -24.44
N TYR A 2 -13.37 -84.98 -24.97
CA TYR A 2 -12.51 -84.33 -25.97
C TYR A 2 -11.55 -83.39 -25.22
N PRO A 3 -10.24 -83.39 -25.52
CA PRO A 3 -9.30 -82.56 -24.80
C PRO A 3 -9.47 -81.11 -25.25
N PHE A 4 -9.84 -80.23 -24.32
CA PHE A 4 -9.80 -78.79 -24.53
C PHE A 4 -8.35 -78.36 -24.75
N ASN A 5 -8.03 -77.94 -25.97
CA ASN A 5 -6.68 -77.56 -26.37
C ASN A 5 -6.41 -76.12 -25.91
N LEU A 6 -5.96 -75.97 -24.66
CA LEU A 6 -5.63 -74.68 -24.00
C LEU A 6 -4.63 -73.83 -24.80
N SER A 7 -3.80 -74.44 -25.66
CA SER A 7 -2.82 -73.75 -26.48
C SER A 7 -3.47 -72.80 -27.49
N ILE A 8 -4.55 -73.24 -28.15
CA ILE A 8 -5.23 -72.44 -29.18
C ILE A 8 -5.91 -71.21 -28.57
N TYR A 9 -6.49 -71.37 -27.37
CA TYR A 9 -7.13 -70.28 -26.65
C TYR A 9 -6.10 -69.24 -26.16
N TYR A 10 -4.91 -69.70 -25.76
CA TYR A 10 -3.80 -68.83 -25.36
C TYR A 10 -3.25 -67.99 -26.52
N TYR A 11 -3.04 -68.58 -27.71
CA TYR A 11 -2.63 -67.84 -28.90
C TYR A 11 -3.71 -66.87 -29.40
N TYR A 12 -4.99 -67.23 -29.27
CA TYR A 12 -6.10 -66.34 -29.63
C TYR A 12 -6.19 -65.12 -28.70
N ILE A 13 -6.00 -65.29 -27.39
CA ILE A 13 -5.93 -64.19 -26.43
C ILE A 13 -4.70 -63.32 -26.67
N LEU A 14 -3.52 -63.90 -26.94
CA LEU A 14 -2.32 -63.14 -27.30
C LEU A 14 -2.52 -62.34 -28.59
N PHE A 15 -3.19 -62.89 -29.60
CA PHE A 15 -3.51 -62.19 -30.84
C PHE A 15 -4.48 -61.02 -30.62
N LEU A 16 -5.50 -61.19 -29.76
CA LEU A 16 -6.41 -60.12 -29.36
C LEU A 16 -5.69 -59.05 -28.53
N LEU A 17 -4.80 -59.44 -27.62
CA LEU A 17 -3.98 -58.52 -26.82
C LEU A 17 -3.01 -57.73 -27.69
N HIS A 18 -2.40 -58.36 -28.71
CA HIS A 18 -1.52 -57.69 -29.66
C HIS A 18 -2.29 -56.72 -30.57
N LYS A 19 -3.50 -57.08 -31.01
CA LYS A 19 -4.40 -56.16 -31.72
C LYS A 19 -4.86 -55.00 -30.84
N SER A 20 -5.14 -55.22 -29.56
CA SER A 20 -5.44 -54.13 -28.63
C SER A 20 -4.22 -53.25 -28.35
N LEU A 21 -3.00 -53.80 -28.28
CA LEU A 21 -1.76 -53.03 -28.08
C LEU A 21 -1.39 -52.18 -29.31
N LEU A 22 -1.69 -52.65 -30.53
CA LEU A 22 -1.50 -51.89 -31.78
C LEU A 22 -2.53 -50.76 -31.98
N MET A 23 -3.69 -50.85 -31.33
CA MET A 23 -4.71 -49.78 -31.29
C MET A 23 -4.41 -48.70 -30.23
N LEU A 24 -3.29 -48.80 -29.52
CA LEU A 24 -2.74 -47.76 -28.63
C LEU A 24 -1.59 -46.97 -29.27
N SER A 25 -1.41 -47.05 -30.59
CA SER A 25 -0.68 -45.98 -31.28
C SER A 25 -1.50 -44.71 -31.14
N THR A 26 -0.95 -43.78 -30.37
CA THR A 26 -1.51 -42.47 -30.09
C THR A 26 -1.85 -41.77 -31.40
N ALA A 27 -3.12 -41.78 -31.78
CA ALA A 27 -3.67 -40.66 -32.53
C ALA A 27 -3.61 -39.46 -31.57
N GLN A 28 -2.43 -38.82 -31.48
CA GLN A 28 -2.36 -37.44 -31.09
C GLN A 28 -3.18 -36.70 -32.13
N THR A 29 -4.46 -36.48 -31.83
CA THR A 29 -5.21 -35.40 -32.44
C THR A 29 -4.46 -34.14 -32.08
N VAL A 30 -3.54 -33.72 -32.96
CA VAL A 30 -3.06 -32.34 -32.99
C VAL A 30 -4.33 -31.54 -33.20
N SER A 31 -4.88 -31.00 -32.11
CA SER A 31 -5.94 -30.01 -32.18
C SER A 31 -5.39 -28.90 -33.06
N ALA A 32 -5.84 -28.85 -34.32
CA ALA A 32 -5.35 -27.89 -35.28
C ALA A 32 -5.64 -26.51 -34.70
N SER A 33 -4.57 -25.78 -34.37
CA SER A 33 -4.67 -24.44 -33.81
C SER A 33 -5.53 -23.57 -34.73
N CYS A 34 -6.47 -22.84 -34.14
CA CYS A 34 -7.43 -22.05 -34.89
C CYS A 34 -6.73 -21.03 -35.82
N PRO A 35 -6.93 -21.11 -37.15
CA PRO A 35 -6.17 -20.31 -38.12
C PRO A 35 -6.59 -18.83 -38.18
N VAL A 36 -7.60 -18.43 -37.42
CA VAL A 36 -8.06 -17.04 -37.32
C VAL A 36 -6.97 -16.14 -36.76
N VAL A 37 -6.67 -15.04 -37.45
CA VAL A 37 -5.76 -13.97 -37.02
C VAL A 37 -6.47 -12.63 -37.18
N MET A 38 -6.55 -11.84 -36.11
CA MET A 38 -7.16 -10.50 -36.15
C MET A 38 -6.08 -9.44 -36.07
N THR A 39 -6.18 -8.39 -36.89
CA THR A 39 -5.24 -7.27 -36.90
C THR A 39 -6.02 -5.94 -36.82
N PRO A 40 -5.94 -5.22 -35.69
CA PRO A 40 -5.27 -5.59 -34.44
C PRO A 40 -5.98 -6.77 -33.72
N SER A 41 -5.26 -7.48 -32.85
CA SER A 41 -5.80 -8.62 -32.09
C SER A 41 -6.67 -8.23 -30.89
N ARG A 42 -6.68 -6.94 -30.54
CA ARG A 42 -7.53 -6.29 -29.52
C ARG A 42 -7.74 -4.83 -29.89
N VAL A 43 -8.85 -4.25 -29.45
CA VAL A 43 -9.18 -2.83 -29.72
C VAL A 43 -9.40 -2.09 -28.40
N VAL A 44 -8.87 -0.88 -28.31
CA VAL A 44 -9.22 0.10 -27.28
C VAL A 44 -9.65 1.37 -27.98
N VAL A 45 -10.89 1.79 -27.81
CA VAL A 45 -11.52 2.86 -28.60
C VAL A 45 -12.35 3.77 -27.70
N GLN A 46 -12.35 5.08 -27.98
CA GLN A 46 -13.14 6.03 -27.22
C GLN A 46 -14.62 5.93 -27.61
N TYR A 47 -15.52 6.11 -26.65
CA TYR A 47 -16.96 6.19 -26.94
C TYR A 47 -17.23 7.34 -27.93
N GLY A 48 -17.95 7.02 -29.01
CA GLY A 48 -18.23 7.94 -30.12
C GLY A 48 -17.27 7.84 -31.31
N ASP A 49 -16.11 7.22 -31.15
CA ASP A 49 -15.11 7.09 -32.22
C ASP A 49 -15.36 5.85 -33.09
N ALA A 50 -14.68 5.80 -34.24
CA ALA A 50 -14.71 4.69 -35.19
C ALA A 50 -13.51 3.75 -35.02
N PHE A 51 -13.65 2.49 -35.43
CA PHE A 51 -12.50 1.58 -35.59
C PHE A 51 -12.74 0.51 -36.65
N THR A 52 -11.62 -0.04 -37.16
CA THR A 52 -11.62 -1.16 -38.09
C THR A 52 -10.69 -2.26 -37.61
N VAL A 53 -11.11 -3.52 -37.75
CA VAL A 53 -10.27 -4.71 -37.51
C VAL A 53 -10.36 -5.64 -38.69
N GLU A 54 -9.21 -6.10 -39.17
CA GLU A 54 -9.13 -7.14 -40.20
C GLU A 54 -9.20 -8.52 -39.57
N CYS A 55 -10.08 -9.38 -40.07
CA CYS A 55 -9.96 -10.79 -39.83
C CYS A 55 -9.27 -11.47 -41.01
N ASN A 56 -8.22 -12.23 -40.71
CA ASN A 56 -7.39 -13.00 -41.62
C ASN A 56 -7.41 -14.48 -41.24
N SER A 57 -7.00 -15.34 -42.17
CA SER A 57 -6.77 -16.77 -41.95
C SER A 57 -5.31 -17.13 -42.28
N THR A 58 -4.66 -17.95 -41.46
CA THR A 58 -3.32 -18.49 -41.77
C THR A 58 -3.33 -19.64 -42.77
N THR A 59 -4.51 -20.03 -43.27
CA THR A 59 -4.68 -21.14 -44.21
C THR A 59 -5.63 -20.74 -45.35
N ASP A 60 -5.35 -21.30 -46.53
CA ASP A 60 -6.20 -21.18 -47.72
C ASP A 60 -7.17 -22.35 -47.86
N GLN A 61 -7.09 -23.36 -46.97
CA GLN A 61 -8.01 -24.50 -46.93
C GLN A 61 -9.34 -24.13 -46.24
N LYS A 62 -10.02 -23.10 -46.77
CA LYS A 62 -11.23 -22.50 -46.20
C LYS A 62 -12.31 -22.34 -47.26
N GLU A 63 -13.56 -22.54 -46.84
CA GLU A 63 -14.76 -22.27 -47.64
C GLU A 63 -15.11 -20.78 -47.59
N GLY A 64 -14.76 -20.11 -46.49
CA GLY A 64 -14.99 -18.70 -46.29
C GLY A 64 -14.81 -18.30 -44.83
N MET A 65 -15.02 -17.01 -44.56
CA MET A 65 -14.84 -16.43 -43.24
C MET A 65 -15.75 -15.23 -43.03
N GLY A 66 -15.84 -14.75 -41.80
CA GLY A 66 -16.67 -13.60 -41.48
C GLY A 66 -16.67 -13.21 -40.02
N TRP A 67 -17.52 -12.24 -39.71
CA TRP A 67 -17.75 -11.73 -38.36
C TRP A 67 -19.16 -12.01 -37.89
N GLU A 68 -19.27 -12.47 -36.65
CA GLU A 68 -20.49 -12.39 -35.87
C GLU A 68 -20.33 -11.28 -34.85
N SER A 69 -21.25 -10.31 -34.84
CA SER A 69 -21.17 -9.13 -33.99
C SER A 69 -22.56 -8.68 -33.56
N ASN A 70 -22.66 -8.12 -32.37
CA ASN A 70 -23.89 -7.48 -31.88
C ASN A 70 -24.16 -6.10 -32.51
N TYR A 71 -23.26 -5.58 -33.37
CA TYR A 71 -23.53 -4.47 -34.28
C TYR A 71 -24.12 -4.98 -35.60
N LYS A 72 -23.29 -5.63 -36.41
CA LYS A 72 -23.64 -6.18 -37.72
C LYS A 72 -22.66 -7.30 -38.06
N GLY A 73 -23.19 -8.48 -38.36
CA GLY A 73 -22.40 -9.58 -38.91
C GLY A 73 -22.19 -9.44 -40.41
N THR A 74 -21.15 -10.08 -40.95
CA THR A 74 -20.86 -10.06 -42.39
C THR A 74 -21.50 -11.21 -43.15
N GLY A 75 -21.87 -12.29 -42.45
CA GLY A 75 -22.17 -13.58 -43.09
C GLY A 75 -20.90 -14.24 -43.63
N LEU A 76 -21.06 -15.40 -44.28
CA LEU A 76 -19.95 -16.15 -44.87
C LEU A 76 -19.49 -15.45 -46.15
N VAL A 77 -18.23 -15.05 -46.19
CA VAL A 77 -17.60 -14.38 -47.34
C VAL A 77 -16.42 -15.22 -47.81
N GLU A 78 -16.37 -15.50 -49.10
CA GLU A 78 -15.23 -16.15 -49.76
C GLU A 78 -14.16 -15.08 -50.06
N ALA A 79 -13.33 -14.77 -49.05
CA ALA A 79 -12.25 -13.80 -49.14
C ALA A 79 -11.07 -14.19 -48.24
N ASP A 80 -9.90 -13.63 -48.51
CA ASP A 80 -8.70 -13.85 -47.68
C ASP A 80 -8.69 -13.05 -46.39
N HIS A 81 -9.36 -11.90 -46.42
CA HIS A 81 -9.55 -11.03 -45.27
C HIS A 81 -10.94 -10.41 -45.32
N VAL A 82 -11.52 -10.20 -44.13
CA VAL A 82 -12.84 -9.56 -43.99
C VAL A 82 -12.74 -8.47 -42.91
N PRO A 83 -12.95 -7.19 -43.27
CA PRO A 83 -12.92 -6.11 -42.30
C PRO A 83 -14.22 -6.04 -41.49
N LEU A 84 -14.07 -5.80 -40.18
CA LEU A 84 -15.15 -5.30 -39.33
C LEU A 84 -14.97 -3.78 -39.17
N ASN A 85 -15.86 -3.00 -39.80
CA ASN A 85 -15.88 -1.54 -39.68
C ASN A 85 -17.03 -1.09 -38.78
N ILE A 86 -16.70 -0.36 -37.71
CA ILE A 86 -17.67 0.32 -36.85
C ILE A 86 -17.41 1.81 -36.95
N GLU A 87 -18.33 2.52 -37.63
CA GLU A 87 -18.21 3.96 -37.90
C GLU A 87 -18.42 4.84 -36.66
N LYS A 88 -19.16 4.33 -35.67
CA LYS A 88 -19.43 5.04 -34.43
C LYS A 88 -19.73 4.06 -33.30
N VAL A 89 -18.90 4.09 -32.27
CA VAL A 89 -19.11 3.31 -31.05
C VAL A 89 -20.13 4.00 -30.15
N ASP A 90 -21.33 3.42 -30.02
CA ASP A 90 -22.40 3.92 -29.15
C ASP A 90 -22.84 2.92 -28.06
N ARG A 91 -22.16 1.77 -27.98
CA ARG A 91 -22.40 0.71 -26.98
C ARG A 91 -21.14 0.42 -26.19
N TRP A 92 -21.29 0.15 -24.91
CA TRP A 92 -20.18 -0.18 -24.02
C TRP A 92 -19.73 -1.65 -24.13
N ALA A 93 -20.70 -2.56 -24.25
CA ALA A 93 -20.44 -3.99 -24.41
C ALA A 93 -20.54 -4.38 -25.90
N ILE A 94 -19.39 -4.49 -26.56
CA ILE A 94 -19.29 -4.94 -27.96
C ILE A 94 -18.81 -6.38 -27.96
N GLN A 95 -19.64 -7.27 -28.48
CA GLN A 95 -19.30 -8.68 -28.67
C GLN A 95 -19.09 -8.90 -30.15
N SER A 96 -17.88 -9.33 -30.52
CA SER A 96 -17.54 -9.62 -31.91
C SER A 96 -16.61 -10.81 -31.95
N GLN A 97 -16.86 -11.74 -32.86
CA GLN A 97 -16.05 -12.92 -33.07
C GLN A 97 -15.83 -13.12 -34.56
N CYS A 98 -14.57 -13.29 -34.94
CA CYS A 98 -14.26 -13.71 -36.29
C CYS A 98 -14.29 -15.24 -36.35
N TYR A 99 -14.90 -15.77 -37.40
CA TYR A 99 -14.94 -17.19 -37.70
C TYR A 99 -14.40 -17.49 -39.10
N VAL A 100 -13.87 -18.69 -39.27
CA VAL A 100 -13.44 -19.29 -40.54
C VAL A 100 -14.06 -20.68 -40.65
N ASN A 101 -14.67 -20.98 -41.79
CA ASN A 101 -15.16 -22.32 -42.13
C ASN A 101 -14.12 -23.02 -43.00
N LEU A 102 -13.63 -24.17 -42.55
CA LEU A 102 -12.61 -24.95 -43.23
C LEU A 102 -13.23 -25.97 -44.18
N ASN A 103 -12.51 -26.32 -45.26
CA ASN A 103 -12.96 -27.28 -46.29
C ASN A 103 -13.27 -28.69 -45.74
N ASN A 104 -12.84 -29.00 -44.52
CA ASN A 104 -13.13 -30.25 -43.83
C ASN A 104 -14.47 -30.21 -43.06
N GLY A 105 -15.26 -29.15 -43.21
CA GLY A 105 -16.54 -28.93 -42.54
C GLY A 105 -16.43 -28.42 -41.10
N THR A 106 -15.23 -28.12 -40.59
CA THR A 106 -15.05 -27.58 -39.23
C THR A 106 -15.05 -26.05 -39.24
N GLN A 107 -15.75 -25.45 -38.28
CA GLN A 107 -15.73 -24.00 -38.05
C GLN A 107 -14.84 -23.67 -36.86
N CYS A 108 -13.98 -22.67 -37.02
CA CYS A 108 -13.19 -22.13 -35.93
C CYS A 108 -13.46 -20.64 -35.75
N SER A 109 -13.55 -20.18 -34.49
CA SER A 109 -13.76 -18.77 -34.18
C SER A 109 -12.87 -18.27 -33.04
N LYS A 110 -12.59 -16.97 -33.06
CA LYS A 110 -11.93 -16.23 -31.96
C LYS A 110 -12.68 -14.94 -31.67
N SER A 111 -12.96 -14.68 -30.41
CA SER A 111 -13.54 -13.42 -29.95
C SER A 111 -12.51 -12.30 -30.02
N LEU A 112 -12.93 -11.13 -30.50
CA LEU A 112 -12.15 -9.89 -30.50
C LEU A 112 -12.33 -9.18 -29.16
N PRO A 113 -11.28 -9.00 -28.34
CA PRO A 113 -11.36 -8.21 -27.11
C PRO A 113 -11.45 -6.73 -27.46
N ILE A 114 -12.58 -6.09 -27.12
CA ILE A 114 -12.83 -4.67 -27.35
C ILE A 114 -13.02 -3.98 -26.01
N THR A 115 -12.26 -2.91 -25.77
CA THR A 115 -12.42 -2.03 -24.60
C THR A 115 -12.89 -0.66 -25.07
N VAL A 116 -14.11 -0.30 -24.72
CA VAL A 116 -14.63 1.05 -24.96
C VAL A 116 -14.33 1.91 -23.74
N TYR A 117 -13.72 3.07 -23.94
CA TYR A 117 -13.39 3.98 -22.85
C TYR A 117 -14.01 5.37 -23.03
N MET A 118 -14.12 6.10 -21.92
CA MET A 118 -14.44 7.52 -21.96
C MET A 118 -13.59 8.28 -20.95
N ASN A 119 -13.26 9.53 -21.27
CA ASN A 119 -12.54 10.39 -20.36
C ASN A 119 -13.37 10.73 -19.12
N PHE A 120 -12.66 10.96 -18.02
CA PHE A 120 -13.23 11.13 -16.70
C PHE A 120 -12.90 12.49 -16.11
N ARG A 121 -13.59 12.81 -15.02
CA ARG A 121 -13.28 14.00 -14.21
C ARG A 121 -12.65 13.56 -12.90
N LEU A 122 -11.68 14.35 -12.43
CA LEU A 122 -10.98 14.12 -11.18
C LEU A 122 -11.43 15.12 -10.11
N TRP A 123 -11.72 14.59 -8.93
CA TRP A 123 -12.33 15.27 -7.80
C TRP A 123 -11.48 14.93 -6.58
N TYR A 124 -11.30 15.86 -5.64
CA TYR A 124 -10.45 15.63 -4.48
C TYR A 124 -10.99 16.29 -3.22
N ARG A 125 -10.67 15.73 -2.05
CA ARG A 125 -10.98 16.29 -0.72
C ARG A 125 -9.77 16.30 0.20
N ASN A 126 -9.50 17.45 0.81
CA ASN A 126 -8.29 17.70 1.61
C ASN A 126 -8.34 17.04 3.00
N TYR A 127 -9.51 17.03 3.66
CA TYR A 127 -9.64 16.54 5.04
C TYR A 127 -9.61 15.01 5.20
N GLY A 128 -9.54 14.25 4.11
CA GLY A 128 -9.53 12.79 4.13
C GLY A 128 -8.65 12.14 3.06
N PHE A 129 -7.81 12.94 2.38
CA PHE A 129 -7.03 12.56 1.19
C PHE A 129 -7.76 11.54 0.30
N GLU A 130 -8.94 11.97 -0.17
CA GLU A 130 -9.77 11.19 -1.07
C GLU A 130 -9.59 11.74 -2.48
N CYS A 131 -9.34 10.84 -3.43
CA CYS A 131 -9.26 11.13 -4.86
C CYS A 131 -10.38 10.36 -5.56
N ALA A 132 -11.39 11.07 -6.05
CA ALA A 132 -12.55 10.50 -6.70
C ALA A 132 -12.50 10.72 -8.22
N VAL A 133 -12.71 9.64 -8.96
CA VAL A 133 -12.77 9.61 -10.42
C VAL A 133 -14.21 9.33 -10.80
N ALA A 134 -14.83 10.25 -11.54
CA ALA A 134 -16.24 10.14 -11.90
C ALA A 134 -16.44 10.03 -13.41
N ASN A 135 -17.53 9.35 -13.78
CA ASN A 135 -17.99 9.19 -15.15
C ASN A 135 -16.92 8.56 -16.04
N VAL A 136 -16.40 7.40 -15.63
CA VAL A 136 -15.30 6.68 -16.27
C VAL A 136 -15.70 5.27 -16.66
N ALA A 137 -15.26 4.82 -17.83
CA ALA A 137 -15.39 3.42 -18.25
C ALA A 137 -14.11 2.97 -18.98
N PRO A 138 -13.67 1.71 -18.80
CA PRO A 138 -14.03 0.81 -17.71
C PRO A 138 -13.35 1.26 -16.41
N VAL A 139 -14.06 1.23 -15.28
CA VAL A 139 -13.55 1.73 -13.99
C VAL A 139 -12.32 0.95 -13.53
N LYS A 140 -12.31 -0.39 -13.65
CA LYS A 140 -11.15 -1.24 -13.28
C LYS A 140 -9.91 -1.06 -14.18
N LYS A 141 -9.97 -0.23 -15.22
CA LYS A 141 -8.80 0.14 -16.03
C LYS A 141 -8.18 1.46 -15.56
N VAL A 142 -8.70 2.08 -14.52
CA VAL A 142 -8.14 3.30 -13.94
C VAL A 142 -7.19 2.95 -12.80
N LEU A 143 -5.99 3.51 -12.85
CA LEU A 143 -5.01 3.52 -11.76
C LEU A 143 -4.94 4.91 -11.15
N VAL A 144 -4.91 4.97 -9.82
CA VAL A 144 -4.68 6.22 -9.09
C VAL A 144 -3.29 6.16 -8.46
N THR A 145 -2.47 7.15 -8.74
CA THR A 145 -1.12 7.30 -8.20
C THR A 145 -1.10 8.50 -7.25
N TRP A 146 -0.79 8.25 -6.00
CA TRP A 146 -0.56 9.27 -5.00
C TRP A 146 0.90 9.69 -5.03
N ILE A 147 1.17 10.99 -5.13
CA ILE A 147 2.52 11.55 -5.22
C ILE A 147 2.72 12.44 -4.00
N LYS A 148 3.57 11.98 -3.07
CA LYS A 148 3.97 12.72 -1.86
C LYS A 148 5.46 13.06 -1.95
N ASP A 149 5.82 14.34 -2.00
CA ASP A 149 7.23 14.79 -2.00
C ASP A 149 8.11 14.03 -3.03
N ASN A 150 7.60 13.78 -4.23
CA ASN A 150 8.16 12.96 -5.33
C ASN A 150 8.12 11.43 -5.15
N ASN A 151 7.68 10.91 -4.02
CA ASN A 151 7.44 9.48 -3.87
C ASN A 151 6.04 9.11 -4.37
N SER A 152 5.98 8.12 -5.27
CA SER A 152 4.74 7.69 -5.91
C SER A 152 4.25 6.37 -5.32
N THR A 153 2.97 6.32 -4.94
CA THR A 153 2.28 5.11 -4.50
C THR A 153 1.10 4.86 -5.42
N VAL A 154 1.15 3.75 -6.17
CA VAL A 154 0.06 3.34 -7.04
C VAL A 154 -0.97 2.57 -6.21
N LYS A 155 -2.24 2.93 -6.37
CA LYS A 155 -3.39 2.25 -5.77
C LYS A 155 -4.45 1.99 -6.83
N GLU A 156 -5.17 0.89 -6.66
CA GLU A 156 -6.37 0.63 -7.44
C GLU A 156 -7.47 1.63 -7.10
N CYS A 157 -8.32 1.93 -8.07
CA CYS A 157 -9.50 2.75 -7.86
C CYS A 157 -10.64 1.87 -7.33
N LEU A 158 -11.06 2.10 -6.09
CA LEU A 158 -12.07 1.33 -5.39
C LEU A 158 -13.47 1.66 -5.94
N THR A 159 -14.23 0.64 -6.33
CA THR A 159 -15.60 0.77 -6.82
C THR A 159 -16.39 -0.52 -6.58
N GLU A 160 -17.68 -0.37 -6.28
CA GLU A 160 -18.66 -1.47 -6.25
C GLU A 160 -19.52 -1.49 -7.53
N GLU A 161 -19.29 -0.55 -8.45
CA GLU A 161 -20.08 -0.40 -9.67
C GLU A 161 -19.62 -1.39 -10.76
N SER A 162 -20.55 -1.73 -11.68
CA SER A 162 -20.23 -2.62 -12.81
C SER A 162 -19.23 -1.97 -13.76
N ASN A 163 -18.33 -2.76 -14.37
CA ASN A 163 -17.36 -2.27 -15.35
C ASN A 163 -17.92 -1.97 -16.74
N GLU A 164 -19.14 -2.44 -17.02
CA GLU A 164 -19.70 -2.42 -18.36
C GLU A 164 -20.20 -1.04 -18.77
N LYS A 165 -20.34 -0.10 -17.84
CA LYS A 165 -20.86 1.23 -18.10
C LYS A 165 -20.01 2.27 -17.37
N PRO A 166 -20.16 3.55 -17.71
CA PRO A 166 -19.52 4.62 -16.97
C PRO A 166 -19.94 4.56 -15.52
N GLY A 167 -18.93 4.59 -14.67
CA GLY A 167 -19.10 4.55 -13.24
C GLY A 167 -18.16 5.49 -12.53
N ASN A 168 -18.18 5.39 -11.20
CA ASN A 168 -17.35 6.19 -10.32
C ASN A 168 -16.47 5.27 -9.45
N CYS A 169 -15.30 5.79 -9.09
CA CYS A 169 -14.43 5.14 -8.13
C CYS A 169 -13.69 6.17 -7.28
N ARG A 170 -13.12 5.70 -6.18
CA ARG A 170 -12.27 6.52 -5.32
C ARG A 170 -11.02 5.79 -4.88
N SER A 171 -10.01 6.55 -4.53
CA SER A 171 -8.82 6.06 -3.85
C SER A 171 -8.58 6.93 -2.63
N ASP A 172 -8.26 6.30 -1.50
CA ASP A 172 -7.97 6.99 -0.25
C ASP A 172 -6.47 6.88 0.07
N PHE A 173 -5.88 7.95 0.58
CA PHE A 173 -4.50 7.97 1.04
C PHE A 173 -4.44 8.16 2.56
N THR A 174 -3.82 7.20 3.25
CA THR A 174 -3.60 7.30 4.69
C THR A 174 -2.18 7.82 4.91
N LEU A 175 -2.08 8.95 5.60
CA LEU A 175 -0.81 9.53 6.01
C LEU A 175 -0.79 9.67 7.53
N SER A 176 0.14 8.98 8.18
CA SER A 176 0.47 9.24 9.58
C SER A 176 1.39 10.45 9.64
N ALA A 177 0.90 11.55 10.21
CA ALA A 177 1.60 12.82 10.21
C ALA A 177 2.93 12.74 10.96
N GLN A 178 4.02 13.14 10.30
CA GLN A 178 5.32 13.33 10.92
C GLN A 178 5.77 14.78 10.78
N LYS A 179 6.60 15.25 11.71
CA LYS A 179 7.15 16.62 11.66
C LYS A 179 7.84 16.94 10.34
N THR A 180 8.53 15.96 9.75
CA THR A 180 9.23 16.07 8.47
C THR A 180 8.29 16.30 7.29
N ASP A 181 7.00 16.02 7.43
CA ASP A 181 6.02 16.22 6.37
C ASP A 181 5.51 17.68 6.30
N ASN A 182 5.85 18.53 7.27
CA ASN A 182 5.40 19.92 7.25
C ASN A 182 6.03 20.71 6.08
N GLY A 183 5.18 21.36 5.28
CA GLY A 183 5.58 22.02 4.04
C GLY A 183 5.81 21.03 2.89
N GLY A 184 5.52 19.74 3.10
CA GLY A 184 5.46 18.75 2.04
C GLY A 184 4.27 18.96 1.14
N THR A 185 4.22 18.20 0.05
CA THR A 185 3.17 18.30 -0.97
C THR A 185 2.56 16.93 -1.25
N LEU A 186 1.26 16.91 -1.49
CA LEU A 186 0.52 15.72 -1.88
C LEU A 186 -0.37 16.02 -3.09
N MET A 187 -0.39 15.14 -4.08
CA MET A 187 -1.37 15.18 -5.16
C MET A 187 -1.77 13.76 -5.55
N CYS A 188 -2.93 13.63 -6.19
CA CYS A 188 -3.31 12.39 -6.86
C CYS A 188 -3.31 12.57 -8.38
N GLU A 189 -2.87 11.52 -9.06
CA GLU A 189 -2.86 11.39 -10.50
C GLU A 189 -3.72 10.18 -10.89
N ALA A 190 -4.67 10.34 -11.79
CA ALA A 190 -5.48 9.24 -12.30
C ALA A 190 -5.20 9.02 -13.79
N LYS A 191 -5.07 7.75 -14.19
CA LYS A 191 -4.73 7.37 -15.55
C LYS A 191 -5.35 6.03 -15.93
N PHE A 192 -5.69 5.87 -17.21
CA PHE A 192 -6.01 4.56 -17.75
C PHE A 192 -4.78 3.69 -17.96
N ASP A 193 -4.83 2.45 -17.49
CA ASP A 193 -3.89 1.39 -17.83
C ASP A 193 -4.56 0.33 -18.73
N PHE A 194 -4.30 0.46 -20.03
CA PHE A 194 -4.76 -0.51 -21.02
C PHE A 194 -3.72 -1.60 -21.33
N GLY A 195 -2.56 -1.58 -20.64
CA GLY A 195 -1.40 -2.40 -20.96
C GLY A 195 -0.62 -1.93 -22.20
N PRO A 196 0.44 -2.66 -22.59
CA PRO A 196 1.43 -2.19 -23.58
C PRO A 196 0.88 -2.04 -25.00
N MET A 197 -0.24 -2.69 -25.33
CA MET A 197 -0.87 -2.64 -26.64
C MET A 197 -2.02 -1.61 -26.72
N GLY A 198 -2.36 -0.95 -25.62
CA GLY A 198 -3.40 0.08 -25.59
C GLY A 198 -2.82 1.48 -25.80
N PRO A 199 -3.70 2.49 -26.04
CA PRO A 199 -3.27 3.87 -26.14
C PRO A 199 -2.70 4.36 -24.81
N ASN A 200 -1.60 5.10 -24.88
CA ASN A 200 -1.01 5.74 -23.71
C ASN A 200 -1.61 7.15 -23.54
N LEU A 201 -2.65 7.25 -22.72
CA LEU A 201 -3.34 8.52 -22.46
C LEU A 201 -2.58 9.36 -21.43
N GLN A 202 -2.69 10.69 -21.55
CA GLN A 202 -2.14 11.59 -20.56
C GLN A 202 -2.90 11.45 -19.23
N PRO A 203 -2.19 11.41 -18.10
CA PRO A 203 -2.84 11.36 -16.80
C PRO A 203 -3.55 12.69 -16.48
N ILE A 204 -4.61 12.61 -15.69
CA ILE A 204 -5.29 13.77 -15.12
C ILE A 204 -4.80 13.94 -13.68
N ARG A 205 -4.39 15.15 -13.31
CA ARG A 205 -3.84 15.46 -11.98
C ARG A 205 -4.77 16.33 -11.17
N SER A 206 -4.81 16.09 -9.87
CA SER A 206 -5.41 17.03 -8.93
C SER A 206 -4.52 18.27 -8.79
N PRO A 207 -5.06 19.38 -8.26
CA PRO A 207 -4.25 20.41 -7.65
C PRO A 207 -3.31 19.84 -6.58
N VAL A 208 -2.20 20.52 -6.36
CA VAL A 208 -1.25 20.19 -5.30
C VAL A 208 -1.84 20.62 -3.96
N MET A 209 -1.76 19.73 -2.96
CA MET A 209 -2.15 19.99 -1.58
C MET A 209 -0.88 20.19 -0.75
N ASP A 210 -0.77 21.35 -0.11
CA ASP A 210 0.32 21.64 0.81
C ASP A 210 0.00 21.01 2.18
N LEU A 211 0.93 20.23 2.71
CA LEU A 211 0.78 19.54 3.98
C LEU A 211 1.23 20.47 5.11
N GLN A 212 0.30 20.80 6.01
CA GLN A 212 0.61 21.49 7.25
C GLN A 212 0.55 20.50 8.41
N VAL A 213 1.68 20.27 9.08
CA VAL A 213 1.76 19.34 10.21
C VAL A 213 1.97 20.09 11.50
N LEU A 214 1.10 19.82 12.47
CA LEU A 214 1.05 20.48 13.76
C LEU A 214 1.39 19.44 14.83
N CYS A 215 2.43 19.70 15.63
CA CYS A 215 2.95 18.74 16.62
C CYS A 215 3.01 19.37 18.03
N LYS A 216 2.82 18.53 19.06
CA LYS A 216 2.93 18.89 20.49
C LYS A 216 3.61 17.78 21.30
N TYR A 217 4.88 17.92 21.74
CA TYR A 217 5.48 17.10 22.84
C TYR A 217 6.98 17.41 23.08
N PHE A 218 7.56 16.84 24.15
CA PHE A 218 9.00 16.76 24.41
C PHE A 218 9.59 15.46 23.86
N ASP A 219 10.82 15.48 23.36
CA ASP A 219 11.49 14.29 22.81
C ASP A 219 11.74 13.16 23.84
N HIS A 220 11.53 13.44 25.14
CA HIS A 220 11.88 12.57 26.26
C HIS A 220 10.77 12.54 27.33
N SER A 221 11.03 11.81 28.43
CA SER A 221 10.16 11.72 29.59
C SER A 221 9.69 13.10 30.07
N ASN A 222 8.41 13.19 30.42
CA ASN A 222 7.82 14.38 31.06
C ASN A 222 8.34 14.60 32.48
N VAL A 223 9.04 13.62 33.08
CA VAL A 223 9.68 13.75 34.40
C VAL A 223 11.13 13.29 34.30
N GLU A 224 12.06 14.14 34.73
CA GLU A 224 13.49 13.87 34.75
C GLU A 224 14.05 14.06 36.16
N MET A 225 14.69 13.03 36.71
CA MET A 225 15.35 13.07 38.01
C MET A 225 16.81 13.50 37.80
N VAL A 226 17.24 14.56 38.48
CA VAL A 226 18.56 15.15 38.28
C VAL A 226 19.29 15.29 39.61
N GLU A 227 20.47 14.69 39.71
CA GLU A 227 21.34 14.85 40.87
C GLU A 227 22.22 16.09 40.71
N VAL A 228 22.43 16.83 41.80
CA VAL A 228 23.29 18.02 41.79
C VAL A 228 24.75 17.64 41.52
N PRO A 229 25.39 18.16 40.45
CA PRO A 229 26.79 17.87 40.17
C PRO A 229 27.74 18.59 41.13
N ALA A 230 28.88 17.96 41.44
CA ALA A 230 29.87 18.44 42.41
C ALA A 230 30.48 19.82 42.09
N ASN A 231 30.35 20.30 40.84
CA ASN A 231 30.83 21.61 40.39
C ASN A 231 29.83 22.75 40.64
N GLY A 232 28.63 22.45 41.17
CA GLY A 232 27.60 23.43 41.50
C GLY A 232 26.94 24.12 40.30
N LYS A 233 27.12 23.62 39.08
CA LYS A 233 26.50 24.15 37.86
C LYS A 233 25.64 23.09 37.21
N LEU A 234 24.37 23.40 37.01
CA LEU A 234 23.40 22.48 36.43
C LEU A 234 22.65 23.15 35.29
N THR A 235 22.47 22.44 34.20
CA THR A 235 21.73 22.91 33.03
C THR A 235 20.55 21.97 32.80
N LEU A 236 19.34 22.52 32.75
CA LEU A 236 18.12 21.77 32.44
C LEU A 236 17.75 22.02 30.98
N ASP A 237 17.57 20.93 30.22
CA ASP A 237 17.15 20.98 28.81
C ASP A 237 15.67 20.60 28.67
N CYS A 238 14.87 21.61 28.35
CA CYS A 238 13.44 21.50 28.09
C CYS A 238 13.10 21.64 26.61
N THR A 239 14.04 21.37 25.71
CA THR A 239 13.77 21.47 24.26
C THR A 239 12.56 20.61 23.88
N ALA A 240 11.52 21.28 23.39
CA ALA A 240 10.28 20.67 22.95
C ALA A 240 10.16 20.76 21.43
N GLN A 241 9.55 19.74 20.83
CA GLN A 241 9.19 19.77 19.44
C GLN A 241 7.76 20.32 19.30
N GLY A 242 7.63 21.45 18.63
CA GLY A 242 6.33 22.04 18.33
C GLY A 242 6.33 22.76 17.00
N ASN A 243 5.23 22.64 16.26
CA ASN A 243 4.97 23.44 15.07
C ASN A 243 3.58 24.07 15.18
N PRO A 244 3.45 25.42 15.29
CA PRO A 244 4.53 26.43 15.30
C PRO A 244 5.50 26.29 16.48
N THR A 245 6.69 26.89 16.36
CA THR A 245 7.74 26.84 17.41
C THR A 245 7.16 27.26 18.77
N PRO A 246 7.33 26.43 19.83
CA PRO A 246 6.74 26.72 21.13
C PRO A 246 7.50 27.81 21.88
N GLN A 247 6.76 28.56 22.70
CA GLN A 247 7.28 29.48 23.70
C GLN A 247 7.47 28.75 25.03
N TYR A 248 8.50 29.14 25.78
CA TYR A 248 8.90 28.48 27.02
C TYR A 248 8.60 29.34 28.24
N HIS A 249 8.11 28.69 29.29
CA HIS A 249 7.88 29.29 30.60
C HIS A 249 8.37 28.35 31.69
N TRP A 250 9.28 28.83 32.54
CA TRP A 250 9.82 28.07 33.66
C TRP A 250 9.16 28.46 34.98
N GLN A 251 8.76 27.46 35.75
CA GLN A 251 8.35 27.59 37.14
C GLN A 251 9.43 26.99 38.00
N VAL A 252 10.07 27.84 38.82
CA VAL A 252 11.18 27.47 39.71
C VAL A 252 10.72 27.49 41.17
N PRO A 253 11.36 26.72 42.08
CA PRO A 253 11.09 26.78 43.51
C PRO A 253 11.34 28.19 44.09
N GLN A 254 10.43 28.69 44.94
CA GLN A 254 10.63 29.95 45.69
C GLN A 254 11.68 29.76 46.81
N PRO A 255 12.48 30.78 47.18
CA PRO A 255 12.35 32.22 46.92
C PRO A 255 13.28 32.74 45.80
N THR A 256 13.59 31.93 44.79
CA THR A 256 14.59 32.28 43.77
C THR A 256 14.07 33.41 42.85
N GLN A 257 14.51 34.64 43.09
CA GLN A 257 14.16 35.87 42.36
C GLN A 257 15.11 36.17 41.17
N GLU A 258 15.69 35.16 40.52
CA GLU A 258 16.47 35.38 39.30
C GLU A 258 15.61 35.22 38.05
N LYS A 259 15.88 36.06 37.05
CA LYS A 259 15.17 36.13 35.76
C LYS A 259 14.93 34.72 35.22
N VAL A 260 13.69 34.29 35.33
CA VAL A 260 13.16 33.05 34.76
C VAL A 260 13.49 33.06 33.26
N GLY A 261 14.33 32.13 32.83
CA GLY A 261 14.76 32.04 31.43
C GLY A 261 13.55 31.98 30.49
N SER A 262 13.63 32.64 29.33
CA SER A 262 12.58 32.63 28.31
C SER A 262 12.79 31.57 27.22
N GLY A 263 13.82 30.73 27.38
CA GLY A 263 14.25 29.75 26.39
C GLY A 263 14.11 28.30 26.87
N PRO A 264 14.40 27.33 25.99
CA PRO A 264 14.33 25.90 26.30
C PRO A 264 15.40 25.44 27.29
N ILE A 265 16.48 26.20 27.46
CA ILE A 265 17.60 25.87 28.34
C ILE A 265 17.54 26.76 29.58
N LEU A 266 17.62 26.15 30.76
CA LEU A 266 17.74 26.84 32.03
C LEU A 266 19.07 26.48 32.70
N ASP A 267 19.98 27.45 32.76
CA ASP A 267 21.24 27.33 33.48
C ASP A 267 21.08 27.78 34.93
N LEU A 268 21.39 26.88 35.86
CA LEU A 268 21.34 27.10 37.30
C LEU A 268 22.76 27.24 37.85
N LYS A 269 23.04 28.36 38.51
CA LYS A 269 24.28 28.59 39.27
C LYS A 269 24.01 28.34 40.76
N GLY A 270 23.99 27.06 41.14
CA GLY A 270 23.70 26.57 42.50
C GLY A 270 22.22 26.17 42.70
N PRO A 271 21.89 25.08 43.43
CA PRO A 271 20.50 24.67 43.64
C PRO A 271 19.99 24.91 45.06
N PHE A 272 18.68 25.16 45.17
CA PHE A 272 17.87 24.47 46.17
C PHE A 272 17.38 23.15 45.55
N PRO A 273 17.32 22.04 46.31
CA PRO A 273 16.54 20.88 45.93
C PRO A 273 15.08 21.31 45.72
N GLY A 274 14.42 20.74 44.73
CA GLY A 274 13.06 21.13 44.40
C GLY A 274 12.62 20.69 43.03
N THR A 275 11.38 21.08 42.71
CA THR A 275 10.70 20.71 41.47
C THR A 275 10.65 21.91 40.54
N TYR A 276 11.21 21.73 39.34
CA TYR A 276 11.25 22.74 38.29
C TYR A 276 10.34 22.29 37.17
N ASN A 277 9.35 23.11 36.81
CA ASN A 277 8.45 22.78 35.71
C ASN A 277 8.74 23.71 34.54
N CYS A 278 9.00 23.13 33.38
CA CYS A 278 9.08 23.87 32.14
C CYS A 278 7.85 23.60 31.30
N THR A 279 7.18 24.67 30.89
CA THR A 279 6.02 24.63 30.03
C THR A 279 6.42 25.10 28.63
N ALA A 280 6.18 24.27 27.62
CA ALA A 280 6.35 24.61 26.22
C ALA A 280 4.96 24.71 25.56
N ALA A 281 4.63 25.88 24.99
CA ALA A 281 3.30 26.17 24.48
C ALA A 281 3.31 26.85 23.11
N ASN A 282 2.37 26.47 22.24
CA ASN A 282 2.09 27.13 20.97
C ASN A 282 0.57 27.23 20.75
N SER A 283 0.14 27.69 19.57
CA SER A 283 -1.28 27.78 19.22
C SER A 283 -2.01 26.43 19.17
N GLN A 284 -1.29 25.32 19.17
CA GLN A 284 -1.81 23.95 19.08
C GLN A 284 -1.96 23.28 20.44
N GLY A 285 -1.40 23.88 21.50
CA GLY A 285 -1.51 23.39 22.85
C GLY A 285 -0.26 23.67 23.67
N SER A 286 -0.19 23.02 24.83
CA SER A 286 0.89 23.17 25.80
C SER A 286 1.29 21.80 26.35
N SER A 287 2.56 21.64 26.69
CA SER A 287 3.10 20.46 27.39
C SER A 287 4.03 20.91 28.51
N VAL A 288 4.13 20.11 29.57
CA VAL A 288 4.99 20.41 30.74
C VAL A 288 5.99 19.29 30.97
N LYS A 289 7.28 19.65 31.07
CA LYS A 289 8.37 18.77 31.50
C LYS A 289 8.80 19.18 32.91
N GLN A 290 8.87 18.20 33.79
CA GLN A 290 9.20 18.36 35.19
C GLN A 290 10.60 17.83 35.47
N PHE A 291 11.41 18.60 36.18
CA PHE A 291 12.72 18.19 36.68
C PHE A 291 12.66 18.16 38.20
N VAL A 292 13.04 17.02 38.78
CA VAL A 292 13.12 16.85 40.23
C VAL A 292 14.60 16.80 40.60
N ILE A 293 15.07 17.85 41.27
CA ILE A 293 16.49 18.00 41.61
C ILE A 293 16.70 17.56 43.06
N THR A 294 17.58 16.58 43.27
CA THR A 294 17.93 16.04 44.59
C THR A 294 19.41 16.24 44.90
N ASP A 295 19.72 16.38 46.19
CA ASP A 295 21.11 16.42 46.64
C ASP A 295 21.85 15.12 46.32
N ALA A 296 23.15 15.24 46.04
CA ALA A 296 24.00 14.06 45.87
C ALA A 296 24.07 13.27 47.19
N PRO A 297 24.07 11.93 47.17
CA PRO A 297 24.18 11.12 48.38
C PRO A 297 25.48 11.43 49.13
N SER A 298 25.36 11.91 50.37
CA SER A 298 26.47 12.21 51.26
C SER A 298 27.36 10.98 51.45
N LYS A 299 28.63 11.03 51.02
CA LYS A 299 29.63 10.02 51.38
C LYS A 299 29.97 10.16 52.86
N ILE A 300 29.31 9.39 53.71
CA ILE A 300 29.69 9.24 55.12
C ILE A 300 31.03 8.49 55.16
N ILE A 301 32.12 9.18 55.49
CA ILE A 301 33.41 8.55 55.81
C ILE A 301 33.43 8.32 57.33
N PRO A 302 33.31 7.07 57.84
CA PRO A 302 33.39 6.84 59.27
C PRO A 302 34.84 7.07 59.74
N SER A 303 35.01 8.05 60.64
CA SER A 303 36.26 8.24 61.38
C SER A 303 36.43 7.11 62.40
N ILE A 304 37.44 6.27 62.22
CA ILE A 304 37.77 5.19 63.15
C ILE A 304 38.73 5.76 64.21
N SER A 305 38.20 6.09 65.38
CA SER A 305 38.98 6.32 66.60
C SER A 305 38.83 5.12 67.54
N PHE A 306 39.97 4.50 67.86
CA PHE A 306 40.12 3.28 68.66
C PHE A 306 39.60 3.42 70.09
N LEU A 307 38.77 2.47 70.52
CA LEU A 307 38.77 1.97 71.90
C LEU A 307 38.35 0.50 71.92
N ARG A 308 39.29 -0.37 72.32
CA ARG A 308 39.06 -1.77 72.67
C ARG A 308 38.38 -1.83 74.03
N ILE A 309 37.31 -2.63 74.16
CA ILE A 309 37.06 -3.55 75.28
C ILE A 309 36.19 -4.69 74.75
N VAL A 310 36.59 -5.90 75.14
CA VAL A 310 36.06 -7.22 74.76
C VAL A 310 34.93 -7.60 75.73
N TYR A 311 33.84 -8.21 75.25
CA TYR A 311 33.36 -9.55 75.67
C TYR A 311 32.04 -9.94 74.95
N SER A 312 32.18 -11.00 74.14
CA SER A 312 31.26 -12.14 73.91
C SER A 312 29.77 -12.02 74.26
N CYS A 313 28.90 -12.27 73.27
CA CYS A 313 28.06 -13.49 73.25
C CYS A 313 27.20 -13.62 71.97
N ILE A 314 27.42 -14.74 71.25
CA ILE A 314 26.43 -15.73 70.78
C ILE A 314 25.40 -15.30 69.69
N MET A 315 25.59 -15.88 68.50
CA MET A 315 24.69 -16.03 67.33
C MET A 315 23.49 -16.97 67.64
N PRO A 316 22.56 -17.37 66.72
CA PRO A 316 22.38 -17.04 65.29
C PRO A 316 20.91 -16.79 64.84
N PHE A 317 20.71 -16.70 63.52
CA PHE A 317 19.50 -17.03 62.71
C PHE A 317 18.61 -15.85 62.27
N HIS A 318 18.05 -15.76 61.04
CA HIS A 318 17.92 -16.66 59.89
C HIS A 318 17.56 -15.80 58.62
N THR A 319 18.00 -16.28 57.44
CA THR A 319 17.34 -16.26 56.10
C THR A 319 16.94 -14.96 55.36
N VAL A 320 17.63 -14.77 54.23
CA VAL A 320 17.28 -14.19 52.90
C VAL A 320 16.21 -15.09 52.19
N PRO A 321 15.53 -14.80 51.04
CA PRO A 321 15.47 -13.65 50.10
C PRO A 321 14.03 -13.18 49.72
N HIS A 322 13.89 -12.06 48.99
CA HIS A 322 13.25 -12.08 47.65
C HIS A 322 13.49 -10.77 46.90
N GLN A 323 13.97 -10.91 45.67
CA GLN A 323 14.17 -9.87 44.68
C GLN A 323 13.03 -10.00 43.68
N GLU A 324 12.24 -8.93 43.52
CA GLU A 324 11.16 -8.90 42.55
C GLU A 324 11.48 -7.82 41.51
N ALA A 325 11.63 -8.30 40.28
CA ALA A 325 11.89 -7.51 39.09
C ALA A 325 10.65 -6.67 38.75
N LEU A 326 10.86 -5.36 38.54
CA LEU A 326 9.85 -4.46 38.04
C LEU A 326 9.64 -4.72 36.53
N PRO A 327 8.40 -4.84 36.03
CA PRO A 327 8.16 -5.03 34.61
C PRO A 327 8.35 -3.70 33.85
N GLU A 328 9.17 -3.80 32.82
CA GLU A 328 9.42 -2.80 31.79
C GLU A 328 8.12 -2.58 30.97
N LEU A 329 7.33 -1.58 31.37
CA LEU A 329 6.22 -1.09 30.55
C LEU A 329 6.79 -0.23 29.43
N LEU A 330 7.07 -0.86 28.28
CA LEU A 330 7.18 -0.19 26.99
C LEU A 330 5.83 0.46 26.68
N GLN A 331 5.69 1.71 27.10
CA GLN A 331 4.58 2.57 26.67
C GLN A 331 4.91 3.04 25.26
N GLU A 332 4.38 2.34 24.25
CA GLU A 332 4.34 2.81 22.86
C GLU A 332 3.73 4.21 22.83
N TYR A 333 4.58 5.21 22.60
CA TYR A 333 4.20 6.60 22.42
C TYR A 333 3.44 6.72 21.09
N TYR A 334 2.11 6.84 21.16
CA TYR A 334 1.28 7.28 20.05
C TYR A 334 1.77 8.65 19.55
N SER A 335 1.97 8.78 18.24
CA SER A 335 2.46 10.00 17.57
C SER A 335 1.47 11.18 17.76
N PRO A 336 1.88 12.35 18.29
CA PRO A 336 0.97 13.47 18.62
C PRO A 336 0.98 14.58 17.56
N CYS A 337 1.38 14.27 16.33
CA CYS A 337 1.31 15.19 15.19
C CYS A 337 -0.01 15.00 14.44
N PHE A 338 -0.61 16.09 13.98
CA PHE A 338 -1.87 16.10 13.23
C PHE A 338 -1.71 16.92 11.94
N LEU A 339 -2.44 16.52 10.90
CA LEU A 339 -2.56 17.24 9.63
C LEU A 339 -3.70 18.25 9.71
N TYR A 340 -3.49 19.44 9.14
CA TYR A 340 -4.46 20.52 9.11
C TYR A 340 -4.94 20.82 7.69
#